data_AF-A0A9E4CAV1-F1
#
_entry.id   AF-A0A9E4CAV1-F1
#
_cell.length_a   1.000
_cell.length_b   1.000
_cell.length_c   1.000
_cell.angle_alpha   90.00
_cell.angle_beta   90.00
_cell.angle_gamma   90.00
#
_symmetry.space_group_name_H-M   'P 1'
#
loop_
_entity.id
_entity.type
_entity.pdbx_description
1 polymer ?
#
loop_
_entity_poly.entity_id
_entity_poly.type
_entity_poly.pdbx_seq_one_letter_code
_entity_poly.pdbx_strand_id
1 'polypeptide(L)'
;MALRGRQLAQLCRTEEGRAEVERLTGAVVDGSRLFSKHDLNRLLAQVLQHEGLQRALEVLDQLTRRGFEVCKQSGASFNPFLGSSKEWPEQPEEADWDEWQMYGDELVAAFYQQADFDDNDLGPLALLSLSGARGNQQQLIQYVGGGLIYREDGSLFAQRGCWRDGLSVEEAKVRAPRALWGLAATNEGWSEAREAAQQSVRADYHVLGRAARAAQPGVVFARAAERGEVEPLTSLFSRLFAGLTAD
;
A
#
# COMPACT_ATOMS: atom_id res chain seq x y z
N MET A 1 -3.06 5.64 -8.06
CA MET A 1 -2.48 6.52 -7.02
C MET A 1 -1.02 6.19 -6.66
N ALA A 2 -0.46 5.03 -7.05
CA ALA A 2 0.87 4.55 -6.62
C ALA A 2 2.10 5.12 -7.39
N LEU A 3 1.92 5.89 -8.46
CA LEU A 3 3.05 6.44 -9.23
C LEU A 3 3.58 7.78 -8.70
N ARG A 4 2.89 8.43 -7.75
CA ARG A 4 3.17 9.84 -7.39
C ARG A 4 4.42 10.07 -6.52
N GLY A 5 4.86 9.08 -5.73
CA GLY A 5 5.97 9.25 -4.79
C GLY A 5 7.36 9.35 -5.46
N ARG A 6 7.60 8.56 -6.51
CA ARG A 6 8.89 8.50 -7.23
C ARG A 6 9.25 9.84 -7.88
N GLN A 7 8.20 10.50 -8.32
CA GLN A 7 8.22 11.64 -9.22
C GLN A 7 8.74 12.89 -8.51
N LEU A 8 8.22 13.12 -7.30
CA LEU A 8 8.67 14.19 -6.43
C LEU A 8 9.95 13.82 -5.68
N ALA A 9 10.16 12.54 -5.37
CA ALA A 9 11.43 12.07 -4.82
C ALA A 9 12.60 12.42 -5.76
N GLN A 10 12.47 12.17 -7.06
CA GLN A 10 13.48 12.55 -8.06
C GLN A 10 13.67 14.07 -8.13
N LEU A 11 12.58 14.85 -8.13
CA LEU A 11 12.65 16.33 -8.14
C LEU A 11 13.43 16.85 -6.92
N CYS A 12 13.09 16.38 -5.73
CA CYS A 12 13.69 16.83 -4.47
C CYS A 12 15.13 16.37 -4.24
N ARG A 13 15.74 15.61 -5.17
CA ARG A 13 17.18 15.30 -5.11
C ARG A 13 18.04 16.54 -5.33
N THR A 14 17.55 17.52 -6.10
CA THR A 14 18.26 18.78 -6.35
C THR A 14 17.78 19.89 -5.40
N GLU A 15 18.66 20.87 -5.12
CA GLU A 15 18.28 22.06 -4.34
C GLU A 15 17.16 22.85 -5.01
N GLU A 16 17.24 23.02 -6.34
CA GLU A 16 16.22 23.70 -7.13
C GLU A 16 14.85 23.01 -7.02
N GLY A 17 14.81 21.68 -7.13
CA GLY A 17 13.57 20.94 -7.02
C GLY A 17 12.97 20.98 -5.62
N ARG A 18 13.81 20.99 -4.57
CA ARG A 18 13.33 21.24 -3.20
C ARG A 18 12.73 22.63 -3.06
N ALA A 19 13.44 23.67 -3.50
CA ALA A 19 12.96 25.06 -3.46
C ALA A 19 11.67 25.26 -4.29
N GLU A 20 11.49 24.48 -5.36
CA GLU A 20 10.24 24.44 -6.11
C GLU A 20 9.10 23.88 -5.25
N VAL A 21 9.29 22.72 -4.60
CA VAL A 21 8.27 22.14 -3.71
C VAL A 21 7.96 23.08 -2.54
N GLU A 22 8.96 23.69 -1.92
CA GLU A 22 8.79 24.66 -0.83
C GLU A 22 7.97 25.88 -1.24
N ARG A 23 8.17 26.41 -2.47
CA ARG A 23 7.33 27.51 -2.99
C ARG A 23 5.88 27.09 -3.20
N LEU A 24 5.65 25.86 -3.66
CA LEU A 24 4.29 25.37 -3.92
C LEU A 24 3.53 25.09 -2.63
N THR A 25 4.21 24.54 -1.62
CA THR A 25 3.59 24.11 -0.35
C THR A 25 3.70 25.15 0.77
N GLY A 26 4.57 26.15 0.64
CA GLY A 26 4.90 27.08 1.72
C GLY A 26 5.64 26.43 2.91
N ALA A 27 6.14 25.20 2.75
CA ALA A 27 6.70 24.43 3.85
C ALA A 27 8.06 23.82 3.48
N VAL A 28 8.98 23.85 4.45
CA VAL A 28 10.38 23.44 4.29
C VAL A 28 10.52 21.96 3.99
N VAL A 29 11.38 21.65 3.02
CA VAL A 29 11.74 20.30 2.60
C VAL A 29 13.12 19.95 3.15
N ASP A 30 13.17 18.92 3.99
CA ASP A 30 14.42 18.39 4.53
C ASP A 30 15.26 17.74 3.41
N GLY A 31 16.38 18.37 3.07
CA GLY A 31 17.32 17.88 2.06
C GLY A 31 18.33 16.85 2.58
N SER A 32 18.35 16.53 3.88
CA SER A 32 19.30 15.56 4.46
C SER A 32 18.95 14.11 4.17
N ARG A 33 17.72 13.85 3.68
CA ARG A 33 17.22 12.52 3.37
C ARG A 33 16.38 12.52 2.10
N LEU A 34 16.09 11.32 1.59
CA LEU A 34 15.22 11.15 0.44
C LEU A 34 13.80 11.62 0.75
N PHE A 35 13.24 12.44 -0.15
CA PHE A 35 11.85 12.87 -0.06
C PHE A 35 10.89 11.69 -0.27
N SER A 36 10.00 11.46 0.69
CA SER A 36 9.13 10.29 0.73
C SER A 36 7.66 10.64 0.58
N LYS A 37 6.83 9.60 0.37
CA LYS A 37 5.37 9.70 0.46
C LYS A 37 4.90 10.28 1.81
N HIS A 38 5.62 9.99 2.90
CA HIS A 38 5.30 10.54 4.21
C HIS A 38 5.51 12.05 4.25
N ASP A 39 6.59 12.55 3.63
CA ASP A 39 6.86 13.98 3.52
C ASP A 39 5.80 14.70 2.72
N LEU A 40 5.39 14.14 1.58
CA LEU A 40 4.29 14.67 0.79
C LEU A 40 3.00 14.76 1.60
N ASN A 41 2.63 13.70 2.33
CA ASN A 41 1.43 13.69 3.16
C ASN A 41 1.50 14.74 4.27
N ARG A 42 2.66 14.89 4.91
CA ARG A 42 2.89 15.90 5.96
C ARG A 42 2.75 17.31 5.41
N LEU A 43 3.36 17.60 4.25
CA LEU A 43 3.27 18.91 3.61
C LEU A 43 1.82 19.25 3.21
N LEU A 44 1.11 18.31 2.59
CA LEU A 44 -0.29 18.53 2.22
C LEU A 44 -1.21 18.70 3.44
N ALA A 45 -0.93 17.97 4.53
CA ALA A 45 -1.65 18.17 5.78
C ALA A 45 -1.42 19.56 6.37
N GLN A 46 -0.20 20.08 6.30
CA GLN A 46 0.13 21.45 6.73
C GLN A 46 -0.61 22.49 5.88
N VAL A 47 -0.57 22.37 4.55
CA VAL A 47 -1.33 23.27 3.65
C VAL A 47 -2.83 23.21 3.96
N LEU A 48 -3.38 22.01 4.16
CA LEU A 48 -4.79 21.84 4.50
C LEU A 48 -5.15 22.52 5.83
N GLN A 49 -4.28 22.43 6.84
CA GLN A 49 -4.50 23.03 8.16
C GLN A 49 -4.38 24.55 8.16
N HIS A 50 -3.47 25.11 7.36
CA HIS A 50 -3.18 26.56 7.37
C HIS A 50 -3.96 27.35 6.32
N GLU A 51 -4.19 26.77 5.14
CA GLU A 51 -4.76 27.46 3.97
C GLU A 51 -6.08 26.84 3.49
N GLY A 52 -6.48 25.69 4.06
CA GLY A 52 -7.76 25.05 3.79
C GLY A 52 -7.77 24.11 2.58
N LEU A 53 -8.94 23.49 2.36
CA LEU A 53 -9.11 22.39 1.40
C LEU A 53 -8.81 22.79 -0.05
N GLN A 54 -9.32 23.94 -0.48
CA GLN A 54 -9.16 24.38 -1.87
C GLN A 54 -7.68 24.52 -2.22
N ARG A 55 -6.91 25.21 -1.37
CA ARG A 55 -5.48 25.37 -1.57
C ARG A 55 -4.74 24.04 -1.57
N ALA A 56 -5.05 23.15 -0.63
CA ALA A 56 -4.42 21.83 -0.58
C ALA A 56 -4.64 21.02 -1.86
N LEU A 57 -5.83 21.11 -2.47
CA LEU A 57 -6.13 20.48 -3.76
C LEU A 57 -5.36 21.11 -4.92
N GLU A 58 -5.25 22.44 -4.96
CA GLU A 58 -4.45 23.15 -5.96
C GLU A 58 -2.97 22.76 -5.90
N VAL A 59 -2.40 22.75 -4.70
CA VAL A 59 -1.01 22.32 -4.47
C VAL A 59 -0.82 20.86 -4.87
N LEU A 60 -1.76 19.97 -4.53
CA LEU A 60 -1.71 18.57 -4.94
C LEU A 60 -1.73 18.41 -6.47
N ASP A 61 -2.55 19.18 -7.20
CA ASP A 61 -2.59 19.14 -8.66
C ASP A 61 -1.27 19.64 -9.26
N GLN A 62 -0.74 20.77 -8.76
CA GLN A 62 0.54 21.33 -9.20
C GLN A 62 1.69 20.34 -8.99
N LEU A 63 1.81 19.77 -7.79
CA LEU A 63 2.82 18.76 -7.47
C LEU A 63 2.65 17.49 -8.32
N THR A 64 1.40 17.08 -8.60
CA THR A 64 1.13 15.92 -9.45
C THR A 64 1.61 16.17 -10.87
N ARG A 65 1.27 17.30 -11.49
CA ARG A 65 1.71 17.66 -12.85
C ARG A 65 3.23 17.74 -12.92
N ARG A 66 3.85 18.44 -11.98
CA ARG A 66 5.30 18.60 -11.94
C ARG A 66 6.02 17.28 -11.78
N GLY A 67 5.53 16.42 -10.87
CA GLY A 67 6.05 15.07 -10.72
C GLY A 67 6.00 14.27 -12.04
N PHE A 68 4.89 14.34 -12.76
CA PHE A 68 4.79 13.65 -14.06
C PHE A 68 5.81 14.15 -15.08
N GLU A 69 6.07 15.46 -15.15
CA GLU A 69 7.08 16.03 -16.05
C GLU A 69 8.48 15.52 -15.72
N VAL A 70 8.88 15.59 -14.45
CA VAL A 70 10.19 15.13 -13.98
C VAL A 70 10.37 13.63 -14.27
N CYS A 71 9.32 12.84 -14.06
CA CYS A 71 9.35 11.41 -14.33
C CYS A 71 9.50 11.08 -15.82
N LYS A 72 8.91 11.89 -16.70
CA LYS A 72 9.08 11.73 -18.16
C LYS A 72 10.51 12.10 -18.58
N GLN A 73 11.05 13.16 -18.00
CA GLN A 73 12.40 13.66 -18.30
C GLN A 73 13.50 12.74 -17.78
N SER A 74 13.28 12.04 -16.66
CA SER A 74 14.31 11.17 -16.08
C SER A 74 14.64 9.94 -16.93
N GLY A 75 13.77 9.54 -17.86
CA GLY A 75 13.97 8.34 -18.69
C GLY A 75 14.05 7.03 -17.88
N ALA A 76 13.72 7.07 -16.59
CA ALA A 76 14.04 6.00 -15.67
C ALA A 76 13.16 4.77 -15.93
N SER A 77 13.80 3.68 -16.35
CA SER A 77 13.17 2.43 -16.76
C SER A 77 13.54 1.26 -15.84
N PHE A 78 12.99 0.09 -16.11
CA PHE A 78 13.40 -1.17 -15.51
C PHE A 78 13.95 -2.11 -16.57
N ASN A 79 15.11 -2.69 -16.29
CA ASN A 79 15.64 -3.82 -17.04
C ASN A 79 15.24 -5.14 -16.31
N PRO A 80 15.27 -6.32 -16.95
CA PRO A 80 14.87 -7.57 -16.30
C PRO A 80 15.90 -8.14 -15.31
N PHE A 81 17.11 -7.61 -15.28
CA PHE A 81 18.26 -8.09 -14.52
C PHE A 81 18.70 -7.08 -13.44
N LEU A 82 17.76 -6.37 -12.82
CA LEU A 82 18.08 -5.33 -11.82
C LEU A 82 18.90 -5.94 -10.68
N GLY A 83 19.98 -5.28 -10.30
CA GLY A 83 20.90 -5.75 -9.28
C GLY A 83 21.91 -6.79 -9.76
N SER A 84 22.01 -7.03 -11.06
CA SER A 84 23.02 -7.96 -11.62
C SER A 84 24.45 -7.42 -11.54
N SER A 85 24.62 -6.10 -11.41
CA SER A 85 25.93 -5.48 -11.24
C SER A 85 26.46 -5.53 -9.80
N LYS A 86 25.62 -5.92 -8.84
CA LYS A 86 25.99 -6.00 -7.42
C LYS A 86 26.38 -7.40 -7.00
N GLU A 87 27.41 -7.48 -6.18
CA GLU A 87 27.69 -8.64 -5.35
C GLU A 87 26.69 -8.66 -4.18
N TRP A 88 25.98 -9.76 -4.05
CA TRP A 88 25.00 -9.96 -2.98
C TRP A 88 25.64 -10.79 -1.86
N PRO A 89 25.20 -10.60 -0.60
CA PRO A 89 25.60 -11.48 0.49
C PRO A 89 25.36 -12.96 0.16
N GLU A 90 26.19 -13.82 0.73
CA GLU A 90 26.02 -15.26 0.59
C GLU A 90 24.75 -15.71 1.33
N GLN A 91 24.01 -16.63 0.71
CA GLN A 91 22.79 -17.17 1.32
C GLN A 91 23.15 -18.19 2.41
N PRO A 92 22.39 -18.24 3.53
CA PRO A 92 22.57 -19.28 4.54
C PRO A 92 22.44 -20.70 3.96
N GLU A 93 23.20 -21.65 4.48
CA GLU A 93 23.18 -23.05 4.02
C GLU A 93 21.95 -23.81 4.54
N GLU A 94 21.56 -23.54 5.76
CA GLU A 94 20.48 -24.24 6.45
C GLU A 94 19.18 -23.43 6.45
N ALA A 95 18.06 -24.10 6.75
CA ALA A 95 16.77 -23.45 6.95
C ALA A 95 16.62 -22.89 8.37
N ASP A 96 17.66 -22.22 8.88
CA ASP A 96 17.67 -21.58 10.19
C ASP A 96 17.00 -20.21 10.13
N TRP A 97 16.12 -19.93 11.09
CA TRP A 97 15.34 -18.69 11.05
C TRP A 97 16.25 -17.46 11.19
N ASP A 98 17.16 -17.47 12.17
CA ASP A 98 17.94 -16.30 12.57
C ASP A 98 18.94 -15.92 11.48
N GLU A 99 19.59 -16.91 10.87
CA GLU A 99 20.51 -16.69 9.74
C GLU A 99 19.79 -16.07 8.54
N TRP A 100 18.58 -16.52 8.22
CA TRP A 100 17.81 -15.98 7.11
C TRP A 100 17.26 -14.58 7.38
N GLN A 101 16.98 -14.21 8.63
CA GLN A 101 16.67 -12.82 8.96
C GLN A 101 17.89 -11.93 8.78
N MET A 102 19.06 -12.34 9.29
CA MET A 102 20.30 -11.57 9.12
C MET A 102 20.60 -11.34 7.63
N TYR A 103 20.50 -12.39 6.82
CA TYR A 103 20.62 -12.30 5.37
C TYR A 103 19.63 -11.29 4.76
N GLY A 104 18.35 -11.33 5.17
CA GLY A 104 17.34 -10.37 4.73
C GLY A 104 17.68 -8.92 5.11
N ASP A 105 18.20 -8.70 6.31
CA ASP A 105 18.61 -7.38 6.79
C ASP A 105 19.84 -6.85 6.02
N GLU A 106 20.80 -7.72 5.68
CA GLU A 106 21.95 -7.37 4.84
C GLU A 106 21.53 -6.99 3.41
N LEU A 107 20.59 -7.73 2.82
CA LEU A 107 20.00 -7.37 1.52
C LEU A 107 19.36 -5.98 1.58
N VAL A 108 18.57 -5.70 2.62
CA VAL A 108 17.94 -4.40 2.82
C VAL A 108 19.00 -3.32 2.98
N ALA A 109 20.02 -3.54 3.80
CA ALA A 109 21.12 -2.59 3.98
C ALA A 109 21.79 -2.24 2.64
N ALA A 110 22.00 -3.22 1.75
CA ALA A 110 22.57 -2.98 0.43
C ALA A 110 21.70 -2.06 -0.46
N PHE A 111 20.37 -2.09 -0.30
CA PHE A 111 19.46 -1.14 -0.96
C PHE A 111 19.54 0.26 -0.32
N TYR A 112 19.67 0.37 1.00
CA TYR A 112 19.80 1.67 1.67
C TYR A 112 21.14 2.35 1.42
N GLN A 113 22.19 1.56 1.15
CA GLN A 113 23.49 2.07 0.74
C GLN A 113 23.52 2.55 -0.72
N GLN A 114 22.45 2.31 -1.50
CA GLN A 114 22.33 2.85 -2.86
C GLN A 114 22.11 4.37 -2.80
N ALA A 115 23.19 5.14 -2.95
CA ALA A 115 23.15 6.59 -3.01
C ALA A 115 22.90 7.13 -4.43
N ASP A 116 23.26 6.35 -5.46
CA ASP A 116 23.05 6.72 -6.85
C ASP A 116 21.72 6.17 -7.37
N PHE A 117 20.73 7.07 -7.50
CA PHE A 117 19.42 6.72 -8.05
C PHE A 117 19.33 6.86 -9.57
N ASP A 118 20.38 7.39 -10.22
CA ASP A 118 20.48 7.49 -11.68
C ASP A 118 21.17 6.26 -12.30
N ASP A 119 21.73 5.38 -11.46
CA ASP A 119 22.16 4.04 -11.84
C ASP A 119 21.01 3.26 -12.48
N ASN A 120 21.19 2.85 -13.74
CA ASN A 120 20.20 2.09 -14.51
C ASN A 120 19.99 0.64 -14.01
N ASP A 121 20.77 0.18 -13.03
CA ASP A 121 20.60 -1.12 -12.40
C ASP A 121 19.67 -1.05 -11.19
N LEU A 122 20.11 -0.57 -10.03
CA LEU A 122 19.27 -0.56 -8.82
C LEU A 122 18.63 0.78 -8.52
N GLY A 123 19.13 1.88 -9.11
CA GLY A 123 18.69 3.24 -8.83
C GLY A 123 17.17 3.43 -8.92
N PRO A 124 16.52 3.12 -10.06
CA PRO A 124 15.07 3.13 -10.24
C PRO A 124 14.28 2.38 -9.17
N LEU A 125 14.75 1.17 -8.82
CA LEU A 125 14.05 0.29 -7.88
C LEU A 125 14.20 0.77 -6.44
N ALA A 126 15.43 1.15 -6.06
CA ALA A 126 15.73 1.74 -4.76
C ALA A 126 14.93 3.04 -4.56
N LEU A 127 14.93 3.94 -5.55
CA LEU A 127 14.16 5.18 -5.49
C LEU A 127 12.67 4.93 -5.26
N LEU A 128 12.08 3.98 -5.99
CA LEU A 128 10.66 3.63 -5.85
C LEU A 128 10.31 3.10 -4.48
N SER A 129 11.12 2.18 -3.94
CA SER A 129 10.87 1.55 -2.65
C SER A 129 11.16 2.53 -1.50
N LEU A 130 12.32 3.19 -1.50
CA LEU A 130 12.75 4.08 -0.42
C LEU A 130 11.90 5.36 -0.34
N SER A 131 11.41 5.88 -1.48
CA SER A 131 10.43 6.99 -1.46
C SER A 131 9.03 6.56 -0.99
N GLY A 132 8.77 5.25 -0.87
CA GLY A 132 7.43 4.73 -0.55
C GLY A 132 6.42 4.90 -1.70
N ALA A 133 6.90 5.07 -2.93
CA ALA A 133 6.07 5.18 -4.11
C ALA A 133 5.50 3.80 -4.50
N ARG A 134 6.37 2.80 -4.63
CA ARG A 134 6.02 1.43 -4.96
C ARG A 134 7.13 0.49 -4.51
N GLY A 135 6.77 -0.70 -4.05
CA GLY A 135 7.75 -1.60 -3.46
C GLY A 135 7.75 -1.48 -1.95
N ASN A 136 8.17 -2.54 -1.29
CA ASN A 136 8.60 -2.54 0.10
C ASN A 136 9.84 -3.43 0.23
N GLN A 137 10.49 -3.40 1.39
CA GLN A 137 11.72 -4.17 1.66
C GLN A 137 11.54 -5.67 1.38
N GLN A 138 10.40 -6.25 1.77
CA GLN A 138 10.12 -7.67 1.56
C GLN A 138 10.01 -8.03 0.07
N GLN A 139 9.44 -7.15 -0.75
CA GLN A 139 9.37 -7.30 -2.20
C GLN A 139 10.75 -7.17 -2.85
N LEU A 140 11.60 -6.29 -2.33
CA LEU A 140 12.99 -6.16 -2.80
C LEU A 140 13.80 -7.43 -2.48
N ILE A 141 13.71 -7.92 -1.24
CA ILE A 141 14.36 -9.17 -0.82
C ILE A 141 13.95 -10.31 -1.76
N GLN A 142 12.64 -10.52 -1.98
CA GLN A 142 12.16 -11.59 -2.86
C GLN A 142 12.59 -11.43 -4.33
N TYR A 143 12.89 -10.20 -4.75
CA TYR A 143 13.28 -9.94 -6.13
C TYR A 143 14.73 -10.34 -6.39
N VAL A 144 15.67 -9.96 -5.51
CA VAL A 144 17.11 -10.24 -5.68
C VAL A 144 17.64 -11.44 -4.90
N GLY A 145 16.86 -11.94 -3.93
CA GLY A 145 17.27 -12.98 -3.00
C GLY A 145 16.17 -13.96 -2.64
N GLY A 146 16.56 -14.90 -1.79
CA GLY A 146 15.71 -15.97 -1.30
C GLY A 146 14.89 -15.60 -0.07
N GLY A 147 14.38 -16.62 0.62
CA GLY A 147 13.76 -16.48 1.93
C GLY A 147 13.28 -17.82 2.49
N LEU A 148 12.78 -17.77 3.72
CA LEU A 148 12.14 -18.93 4.33
C LEU A 148 10.65 -19.01 4.00
N ILE A 149 10.20 -20.21 3.67
CA ILE A 149 8.80 -20.52 3.42
C ILE A 149 8.40 -21.72 4.27
N TYR A 150 7.20 -21.68 4.84
CA TYR A 150 6.63 -22.85 5.50
C TYR A 150 6.07 -23.84 4.50
N ARG A 151 6.50 -25.10 4.61
CA ARG A 151 5.86 -26.24 3.96
C ARG A 151 4.46 -26.48 4.54
N GLU A 152 3.74 -27.43 3.93
CA GLU A 152 2.42 -27.85 4.40
C GLU A 152 2.48 -28.53 5.78
N ASP A 153 3.57 -29.23 6.07
CA ASP A 153 3.82 -29.87 7.37
C ASP A 153 4.28 -28.91 8.48
N GLY A 154 4.41 -27.61 8.17
CA GLY A 154 4.87 -26.59 9.11
C GLY A 154 6.39 -26.50 9.28
N SER A 155 7.17 -27.34 8.59
CA SER A 155 8.63 -27.19 8.56
C SER A 155 9.06 -25.99 7.71
N LEU A 156 10.23 -25.44 8.03
CA LEU A 156 10.86 -24.37 7.26
C LEU A 156 11.55 -24.94 6.01
N PHE A 157 11.45 -24.17 4.93
CA PHE A 157 12.08 -24.46 3.66
C PHE A 157 12.83 -23.23 3.17
N ALA A 158 14.12 -23.40 2.92
CA ALA A 158 15.02 -22.39 2.39
C ALA A 158 14.82 -22.24 0.87
N GLN A 159 14.03 -21.25 0.45
CA GLN A 159 13.94 -20.85 -0.94
C GLN A 159 15.19 -20.03 -1.30
N ARG A 160 16.05 -20.56 -2.16
CA ARG A 160 17.28 -19.92 -2.62
C ARG A 160 17.07 -19.07 -3.87
N GLY A 161 16.16 -19.50 -4.74
CA GLY A 161 15.74 -18.76 -5.92
C GLY A 161 15.03 -17.44 -5.58
N CYS A 162 15.08 -16.52 -6.52
CA CYS A 162 14.46 -15.20 -6.43
C CYS A 162 13.70 -14.88 -7.73
N TRP A 163 12.96 -13.76 -7.78
CA TRP A 163 12.24 -13.39 -9.01
C TRP A 163 13.15 -13.01 -10.17
N ARG A 164 14.35 -12.50 -9.90
CA ARG A 164 15.35 -12.16 -10.93
C ARG A 164 15.94 -13.41 -11.57
N ASP A 165 16.40 -14.35 -10.76
CA ASP A 165 17.17 -15.53 -11.22
C ASP A 165 16.28 -16.74 -11.53
N GLY A 166 15.03 -16.68 -11.09
CA GLY A 166 14.06 -17.76 -11.22
C GLY A 166 13.99 -18.64 -9.98
N LEU A 167 12.93 -19.45 -9.94
CA LEU A 167 12.69 -20.43 -8.89
C LEU A 167 12.92 -21.84 -9.45
N SER A 168 13.45 -22.73 -8.62
CA SER A 168 13.45 -24.15 -8.90
C SER A 168 12.02 -24.71 -8.95
N VAL A 169 11.85 -25.87 -9.55
CA VAL A 169 10.54 -26.55 -9.60
C VAL A 169 10.04 -26.89 -8.19
N GLU A 170 10.92 -27.27 -7.27
CA GLU A 170 10.53 -27.60 -5.90
C GLU A 170 10.16 -26.34 -5.11
N GLU A 171 10.90 -25.25 -5.27
CA GLU A 171 10.58 -23.94 -4.69
C GLU A 171 9.22 -23.42 -5.16
N ALA A 172 8.95 -23.53 -6.47
CA ALA A 172 7.66 -23.14 -7.04
C ALA A 172 6.50 -23.97 -6.48
N LYS A 173 6.71 -25.29 -6.28
CA LYS A 173 5.72 -26.19 -5.69
C LYS A 173 5.44 -25.86 -4.23
N VAL A 174 6.46 -25.55 -3.44
CA VAL A 174 6.28 -25.15 -2.02
C VAL A 174 5.55 -23.81 -1.93
N ARG A 175 5.83 -22.86 -2.82
CA ARG A 175 5.26 -21.51 -2.79
C ARG A 175 3.80 -21.43 -3.27
N ALA A 176 3.43 -22.20 -4.28
CA ALA A 176 2.13 -22.04 -4.95
C ALA A 176 0.91 -22.25 -4.02
N PRO A 177 0.83 -23.29 -3.17
CA PRO A 177 -0.30 -23.47 -2.25
C PRO A 177 -0.48 -22.29 -1.30
N ARG A 178 0.62 -21.75 -0.75
CA ARG A 178 0.60 -20.59 0.15
C ARG A 178 0.08 -19.33 -0.55
N ALA A 179 0.47 -19.10 -1.80
CA ALA A 179 -0.04 -17.97 -2.57
C ALA A 179 -1.56 -18.09 -2.80
N LEU A 180 -2.05 -19.29 -3.10
CA LEU A 180 -3.49 -19.55 -3.25
C LEU A 180 -4.26 -19.36 -1.93
N TRP A 181 -3.73 -19.85 -0.81
CA TRP A 181 -4.32 -19.62 0.51
C TRP A 181 -4.33 -18.14 0.89
N GLY A 182 -3.26 -17.41 0.59
CA GLY A 182 -3.22 -15.96 0.81
C GLY A 182 -4.30 -15.22 0.00
N LEU A 183 -4.54 -15.63 -1.24
CA LEU A 183 -5.63 -15.09 -2.06
C LEU A 183 -7.01 -15.45 -1.50
N ALA A 184 -7.21 -16.70 -1.06
CA ALA A 184 -8.45 -17.15 -0.45
C ALA A 184 -8.75 -16.38 0.86
N ALA A 185 -7.77 -16.30 1.77
CA ALA A 185 -7.88 -15.55 3.02
C ALA A 185 -8.14 -14.06 2.79
N THR A 186 -7.53 -13.47 1.76
CA THR A 186 -7.82 -12.09 1.36
C THR A 186 -9.29 -11.94 0.96
N ASN A 187 -9.81 -12.87 0.16
CA ASN A 187 -11.21 -12.86 -0.28
C ASN A 187 -12.21 -13.04 0.87
N GLU A 188 -11.89 -13.89 1.84
CA GLU A 188 -12.66 -14.04 3.08
C GLU A 188 -12.66 -12.74 3.89
N GLY A 189 -11.49 -12.15 4.12
CA GLY A 189 -11.37 -10.87 4.82
C GLY A 189 -12.12 -9.72 4.13
N TRP A 190 -12.18 -9.70 2.80
CA TRP A 190 -13.02 -8.73 2.06
C TRP A 190 -14.52 -8.92 2.34
N SER A 191 -14.97 -10.17 2.43
CA SER A 191 -16.37 -10.48 2.77
C SER A 191 -16.69 -10.01 4.18
N GLU A 192 -15.84 -10.32 5.15
CA GLU A 192 -16.01 -9.90 6.55
C GLU A 192 -16.00 -8.37 6.70
N ALA A 193 -15.05 -7.69 6.06
CA ALA A 193 -14.96 -6.23 6.08
C ALA A 193 -16.22 -5.58 5.48
N ARG A 194 -16.77 -6.17 4.42
CA ARG A 194 -18.03 -5.71 3.81
C ARG A 194 -19.21 -5.89 4.75
N GLU A 195 -19.31 -7.02 5.44
CA GLU A 195 -20.35 -7.27 6.44
C GLU A 195 -20.22 -6.30 7.62
N ALA A 196 -19.02 -6.10 8.15
CA ALA A 196 -18.75 -5.15 9.23
C ALA A 196 -19.12 -3.72 8.83
N ALA A 197 -18.75 -3.28 7.62
CA ALA A 197 -19.13 -1.95 7.10
C ALA A 197 -20.66 -1.80 6.93
N GLN A 198 -21.36 -2.87 6.53
CA GLN A 198 -22.83 -2.86 6.46
C GLN A 198 -23.48 -2.81 7.84
N GLN A 199 -22.86 -3.39 8.87
CA GLN A 199 -23.33 -3.33 10.25
C GLN A 199 -23.09 -1.95 10.87
N SER A 200 -21.94 -1.31 10.62
CA SER A 200 -21.60 0.01 11.20
C SER A 200 -22.43 1.16 10.64
N VAL A 201 -22.88 1.09 9.37
CA VAL A 201 -23.78 2.09 8.76
C VAL A 201 -25.22 1.98 9.27
N ARG A 202 -25.56 0.89 9.97
CA ARG A 202 -26.95 0.54 10.32
C ARG A 202 -27.09 0.24 11.81
N ALA A 203 -26.67 1.15 12.68
CA ALA A 203 -26.78 1.00 14.13
C ALA A 203 -28.24 1.08 14.66
N ASP A 204 -29.24 1.28 13.78
CA ASP A 204 -30.64 1.35 14.22
C ASP A 204 -31.24 -0.05 14.39
N TYR A 205 -31.76 -0.32 15.58
CA TYR A 205 -32.48 -1.56 15.89
C TYR A 205 -33.98 -1.50 15.56
N HIS A 206 -34.42 -0.42 14.90
CA HIS A 206 -35.78 -0.27 14.39
C HIS A 206 -36.02 -1.13 13.13
N VAL A 207 -37.28 -1.24 12.72
CA VAL A 207 -37.76 -2.19 11.71
C VAL A 207 -36.96 -2.12 10.41
N LEU A 208 -36.72 -0.90 9.87
CA LEU A 208 -35.96 -0.69 8.63
C LEU A 208 -34.48 -1.02 8.80
N GLY A 209 -33.87 -0.64 9.93
CA GLY A 209 -32.49 -1.01 10.24
C GLY A 209 -32.30 -2.52 10.29
N ARG A 210 -33.19 -3.24 10.99
CA ARG A 210 -33.16 -4.71 11.05
C ARG A 210 -33.45 -5.36 9.70
N ALA A 211 -34.44 -4.86 8.95
CA ALA A 211 -34.79 -5.39 7.64
C ALA A 211 -33.64 -5.22 6.66
N ALA A 212 -32.94 -4.08 6.70
CA ALA A 212 -31.79 -3.82 5.85
C ALA A 212 -30.63 -4.79 6.14
N ARG A 213 -30.43 -5.21 7.39
CA ARG A 213 -29.39 -6.17 7.81
C ARG A 213 -29.78 -7.65 7.60
N ALA A 214 -31.05 -7.96 7.39
CA ALA A 214 -31.50 -9.34 7.30
C ALA A 214 -31.30 -9.93 5.90
N ALA A 215 -30.86 -11.19 5.84
CA ALA A 215 -30.82 -11.96 4.59
C ALA A 215 -32.21 -12.09 3.94
N GLN A 216 -33.29 -11.99 4.74
CA GLN A 216 -34.67 -12.03 4.29
C GLN A 216 -35.48 -10.85 4.89
N PRO A 217 -35.41 -9.65 4.29
CA PRO A 217 -36.08 -8.46 4.81
C PRO A 217 -37.60 -8.64 5.00
N GLY A 218 -38.25 -9.39 4.11
CA GLY A 218 -39.69 -9.69 4.19
C GLY A 218 -40.12 -10.36 5.50
N VAL A 219 -39.27 -11.23 6.07
CA VAL A 219 -39.54 -11.90 7.36
C VAL A 219 -39.50 -10.90 8.51
N VAL A 220 -38.59 -9.91 8.46
CA VAL A 220 -38.50 -8.86 9.47
C VAL A 220 -39.76 -7.99 9.43
N PHE A 221 -40.22 -7.61 8.23
CA PHE A 221 -41.47 -6.85 8.08
C PHE A 221 -42.69 -7.62 8.58
N ALA A 222 -42.80 -8.91 8.24
CA ALA A 222 -43.91 -9.74 8.69
C ALA A 222 -43.99 -9.84 10.23
N ARG A 223 -42.84 -10.06 10.89
CA ARG A 223 -42.78 -10.11 12.37
C ARG A 223 -43.01 -8.75 13.03
N ALA A 224 -42.52 -7.67 12.42
CA ALA A 224 -42.78 -6.32 12.92
C ALA A 224 -44.27 -5.98 12.84
N ALA A 225 -44.93 -6.34 11.73
CA ALA A 225 -46.37 -6.16 11.56
C ALA A 225 -47.19 -6.97 12.56
N GLU A 226 -46.83 -8.25 12.80
CA GLU A 226 -47.48 -9.10 13.81
C GLU A 226 -47.42 -8.49 15.22
N ARG A 227 -46.32 -7.81 15.56
CA ARG A 227 -46.09 -7.18 16.87
C ARG A 227 -46.57 -5.74 16.97
N GLY A 228 -47.08 -5.17 15.88
CA GLY A 228 -47.44 -3.75 15.82
C GLY A 228 -46.25 -2.81 16.00
N GLU A 229 -45.03 -3.24 15.67
CA GLU A 229 -43.84 -2.38 15.74
C GLU A 229 -43.89 -1.30 14.65
N VAL A 230 -43.69 -0.04 15.05
CA VAL A 230 -43.65 1.12 14.13
C VAL A 230 -42.22 1.60 13.98
N GLU A 231 -41.80 1.88 12.75
CA GLU A 231 -40.51 2.51 12.47
C GLU A 231 -40.58 4.00 12.85
N PRO A 232 -39.75 4.49 13.79
CA PRO A 232 -39.83 5.88 14.25
C PRO A 232 -39.18 6.88 13.30
N LEU A 233 -38.46 6.42 12.26
CA LEU A 233 -37.78 7.28 11.28
C LEU A 233 -36.82 8.29 11.95
N THR A 234 -36.21 7.90 13.06
CA THR A 234 -35.28 8.74 13.83
C THR A 234 -33.90 8.79 13.21
N SER A 235 -33.53 7.79 12.43
CA SER A 235 -32.23 7.74 11.78
C SER A 235 -32.24 8.27 10.36
N LEU A 236 -31.09 8.79 9.95
CA LEU A 236 -30.86 9.25 8.58
C LEU A 236 -31.21 8.18 7.54
N PHE A 237 -30.82 6.92 7.78
CA PHE A 237 -31.12 5.82 6.87
C PHE A 237 -32.62 5.57 6.74
N SER A 238 -33.35 5.44 7.85
CA SER A 238 -34.79 5.18 7.84
C SER A 238 -35.56 6.31 7.15
N ARG A 239 -35.14 7.57 7.38
CA ARG A 239 -35.73 8.76 6.73
C ARG A 239 -35.52 8.74 5.22
N LEU A 240 -34.28 8.57 4.77
CA LEU A 240 -33.96 8.52 3.34
C LEU A 240 -34.67 7.36 2.64
N PHE A 241 -34.76 6.19 3.30
CA PHE A 241 -35.49 5.04 2.77
C PHE A 241 -36.98 5.33 2.58
N ALA A 242 -37.57 6.11 3.47
CA ALA A 242 -38.95 6.59 3.38
C ALA A 242 -39.13 7.82 2.46
N GLY A 243 -38.06 8.29 1.79
CA GLY A 243 -38.09 9.45 0.91
C GLY A 243 -38.12 10.82 1.63
N LEU A 244 -37.76 10.86 2.91
CA LEU A 244 -37.66 12.08 3.71
C LEU A 244 -36.25 12.69 3.63
N THR A 245 -36.13 14.00 3.86
CA THR A 245 -34.85 14.72 3.85
C THR A 245 -33.99 14.40 5.09
N ALA A 246 -32.69 14.53 4.87
CA ALA A 246 -31.67 14.58 5.91
C ALA A 246 -31.66 16.02 6.46
N ASP A 247 -32.37 16.26 7.56
CA ASP A 247 -32.26 17.52 8.29
C ASP A 247 -31.20 17.38 9.39
#